data_AF-A0A2S1LXE7-F1
#
_entry.id   AF-A0A2S1LXE7-F1
#
_cell.length_a   1.000
_cell.length_b   1.000
_cell.length_c   1.000
_cell.angle_alpha   90.00
_cell.angle_beta   90.00
_cell.angle_gamma   90.00
#
_symmetry.space_group_name_H-M   'P 1'
#
loop_
_entity.id
_entity.type
_entity.pdbx_description
1 polymer ?
#
loop_
_entity_poly.entity_id
_entity_poly.type
_entity_poly.pdbx_seq_one_letter_code
_entity_poly.pdbx_strand_id
1 'polypeptide(L)'
;MRDNDKPLDINLHIDKLFTELETFDTRSRQIYSNLSKAIPKIIEKLSKDIKDLSFNIGFISDLDIDNDYSLNNFIYKVIRVLNDFVSYFNSSTDSLEIQFGTIRDKVKDIEILEDVIERMKKSSLDMEIMSINTLTVAMRAGRAGGAFSYITNEIKILTQSMIKQADQLTSRGRDVKVGLDRAKDQVLENNTAENKILEEFKGNLIKNIDEFSGEIGEVIAFYDGILGILNEFKFKFVNAVSYLQFQDRLTQSLYHLNIMYSNIDVFKFRDINELQKLKVLSVFTESSKMIIRDVIDKLDENLFVFEGFVDASISSIQSINDLKSDNSLYIDISRTVESFAVILSNLLKRIDDVEKNNSNFLSLYYEQIKLVKSLEFMFANISDISSRFQNINIASKIEVVKRIELEDMEGNISEMSKIISNIDFNINKGREFLDQIIFFFEKVVKDYDNRFYLEKTYFNKFKKLFMEIRSNIFEIKNIAIDNILSYEIFPVDFLEIFEEIKLEVYNVKALKNGLLHIQEIITNMEDDINHNLNLELLKNGLNFVAIEDKEFIRRIANRFTLFVHKKHLLSLIEDEKDVQSLDEGSVILF
;
A
#
# COMPACT_ATOMS: atom_id res chain seq x y z
N MET A 1 -57.85 77.22 17.74
CA MET A 1 -57.01 77.28 18.95
C MET A 1 -57.84 76.75 20.12
N ARG A 2 -57.72 75.44 20.37
CA ARG A 2 -58.22 74.74 21.56
C ARG A 2 -57.08 73.87 22.03
N ASP A 3 -56.85 73.91 23.33
CA ASP A 3 -55.85 73.16 24.08
C ASP A 3 -55.74 71.70 23.65
N ASN A 4 -54.52 71.32 23.27
CA ASN A 4 -54.04 69.95 23.34
C ASN A 4 -52.81 69.93 24.28
N ASP A 5 -52.93 70.57 25.45
CA ASP A 5 -52.04 70.33 26.58
C ASP A 5 -52.40 68.96 27.17
N LYS A 6 -52.00 67.87 26.49
CA LYS A 6 -51.83 66.59 27.15
C LYS A 6 -50.46 66.64 27.83
N PRO A 7 -50.36 66.52 29.16
CA PRO A 7 -49.06 66.42 29.81
C PRO A 7 -48.30 65.23 29.22
N LEU A 8 -47.04 65.45 28.87
CA LEU A 8 -46.15 64.40 28.36
C LEU A 8 -46.09 63.24 29.37
N ASP A 9 -46.57 62.06 28.96
CA ASP A 9 -46.46 60.86 29.78
C ASP A 9 -45.12 60.17 29.51
N ILE A 10 -44.06 60.77 30.07
CA ILE A 10 -42.67 60.29 29.96
C ILE A 10 -42.57 58.83 30.44
N ASN A 11 -43.39 58.44 31.42
CA ASN A 11 -43.40 57.09 31.96
C ASN A 11 -43.86 56.07 30.91
N LEU A 12 -44.85 56.43 30.07
CA LEU A 12 -45.28 55.57 28.97
C LEU A 12 -44.16 55.31 27.94
N HIS A 13 -43.33 56.31 27.64
CA HIS A 13 -42.18 56.14 26.74
C HIS A 13 -41.08 55.26 27.37
N ILE A 14 -40.81 55.46 28.66
CA ILE A 14 -39.83 54.68 29.42
C ILE A 14 -40.28 53.21 29.55
N ASP A 15 -41.54 52.96 29.87
CA ASP A 15 -42.10 51.60 29.99
C ASP A 15 -42.07 50.85 28.65
N LYS A 16 -42.38 51.55 27.55
CA LYS A 16 -42.28 51.01 26.20
C LYS A 16 -40.82 50.67 25.85
N LEU A 17 -39.88 51.57 26.16
CA LEU A 17 -38.45 51.36 25.95
C LEU A 17 -37.95 50.14 26.75
N PHE A 18 -38.32 50.00 28.02
CA PHE A 18 -37.91 48.86 28.84
C PHE A 18 -38.46 47.53 28.32
N THR A 19 -39.73 47.50 27.91
CA THR A 19 -40.36 46.28 27.37
C THR A 19 -39.64 45.80 26.10
N GLU A 20 -39.30 46.73 25.20
CA GLU A 20 -38.57 46.40 23.97
C GLU A 20 -37.11 46.02 24.23
N LEU A 21 -36.43 46.69 25.17
CA LEU A 21 -35.07 46.33 25.60
C LEU A 21 -35.00 44.92 26.21
N GLU A 22 -35.96 44.54 27.06
CA GLU A 22 -36.02 43.21 27.68
C GLU A 22 -36.33 42.12 26.65
N THR A 23 -37.27 42.39 25.73
CA THR A 23 -37.61 41.48 24.63
C THR A 23 -36.40 41.26 23.71
N PHE A 24 -35.70 42.34 23.38
CA PHE A 24 -34.49 42.29 22.56
C PHE A 24 -33.35 41.55 23.26
N ASP A 25 -33.07 41.85 24.53
CA ASP A 25 -32.04 41.17 25.32
C ASP A 25 -32.30 39.66 25.38
N THR A 26 -33.52 39.26 25.73
CA THR A 26 -33.92 37.84 25.80
C THR A 26 -33.72 37.13 24.47
N ARG A 27 -34.17 37.75 23.36
CA ARG A 27 -34.00 37.18 22.02
C ARG A 27 -32.53 37.06 21.63
N SER A 28 -31.73 38.09 21.91
CA SER A 28 -30.30 38.09 21.59
C SER A 28 -29.55 37.01 22.37
N ARG A 29 -29.82 36.87 23.68
CA ARG A 29 -29.23 35.82 24.52
C ARG A 29 -29.57 34.42 24.01
N GLN A 30 -30.81 34.20 23.56
CA GLN A 30 -31.21 32.91 23.00
C GLN A 30 -30.41 32.55 21.74
N ILE A 31 -30.28 33.48 20.79
CA ILE A 31 -29.56 33.27 19.53
C ILE A 31 -28.08 32.96 19.79
N TYR A 32 -27.39 33.80 20.58
CA TYR A 32 -25.99 33.58 20.90
C TYR A 32 -25.76 32.34 21.80
N SER A 33 -26.74 31.97 22.64
CA SER A 33 -26.69 30.69 23.38
C SER A 33 -26.80 29.48 22.45
N ASN A 34 -27.62 29.55 21.40
CA ASN A 34 -27.72 28.48 20.41
C ASN A 34 -26.43 28.37 19.60
N LEU A 35 -25.88 29.49 19.11
CA LEU A 35 -24.60 29.53 18.40
C LEU A 35 -23.43 29.00 19.27
N SER A 36 -23.36 29.38 20.54
CA SER A 36 -22.32 28.90 21.47
C SER A 36 -22.41 27.40 21.79
N LYS A 37 -23.56 26.76 21.54
CA LYS A 37 -23.70 25.30 21.64
C LYS A 37 -23.42 24.60 20.31
N ALA A 38 -23.83 25.18 19.19
CA ALA A 38 -23.70 24.56 17.87
C ALA A 38 -22.26 24.63 17.31
N ILE A 39 -21.58 25.77 17.43
CA ILE A 39 -20.21 25.95 16.90
C ILE A 39 -19.22 24.95 17.51
N PRO A 40 -19.14 24.76 18.86
CA PRO A 40 -18.22 23.79 19.44
C PRO A 40 -18.50 22.34 19.03
N LYS A 41 -19.79 21.96 18.87
CA LYS A 41 -20.15 20.62 18.40
C LYS A 41 -19.60 20.33 17.00
N ILE A 42 -19.68 21.31 16.09
CA ILE A 42 -19.07 21.17 14.76
C ILE A 42 -17.55 21.06 14.86
N ILE A 43 -16.90 21.88 15.68
CA ILE A 43 -15.44 21.81 15.88
C ILE A 43 -15.03 20.42 16.39
N GLU A 44 -15.78 19.85 17.33
CA GLU A 44 -15.54 18.51 17.87
C GLU A 44 -15.69 17.44 16.78
N LYS A 45 -16.79 17.48 16.00
CA LYS A 45 -17.04 16.55 14.89
C LYS A 45 -15.93 16.65 13.84
N LEU A 46 -15.58 17.86 13.39
CA LEU A 46 -14.47 18.09 12.44
C LEU A 46 -13.13 17.61 13.00
N SER A 47 -12.87 17.80 14.29
CA SER A 47 -11.63 17.34 14.91
C SER A 47 -11.53 15.82 14.93
N LYS A 48 -12.65 15.14 15.18
CA LYS A 48 -12.74 13.70 15.09
C LYS A 48 -12.51 13.25 13.65
N ASP A 49 -13.19 13.88 12.68
CA ASP A 49 -13.11 13.48 11.29
C ASP A 49 -11.70 13.68 10.70
N ILE A 50 -11.04 14.81 11.02
CA ILE A 50 -9.64 15.07 10.65
C ILE A 50 -8.71 14.01 11.25
N LYS A 51 -8.92 13.62 12.52
CA LYS A 51 -8.09 12.63 13.20
C LYS A 51 -8.28 11.24 12.61
N ASP A 52 -9.51 10.83 12.39
CA ASP A 52 -9.85 9.51 11.85
C ASP A 52 -9.32 9.39 10.41
N LEU A 53 -9.52 10.42 9.57
CA LEU A 53 -9.02 10.43 8.21
C LEU A 53 -7.48 10.48 8.15
N SER A 54 -6.84 11.31 8.97
CA SER A 54 -5.37 11.36 9.06
C SER A 54 -4.77 10.04 9.53
N PHE A 55 -5.41 9.36 10.47
CA PHE A 55 -5.00 8.03 10.91
C PHE A 55 -5.14 7.00 9.77
N ASN A 56 -6.26 7.02 9.03
CA ASN A 56 -6.48 6.09 7.93
C ASN A 56 -5.49 6.31 6.76
N ILE A 57 -5.19 7.57 6.42
CA ILE A 57 -4.15 7.88 5.43
C ILE A 57 -2.78 7.39 5.92
N GLY A 58 -2.40 7.74 7.15
CA GLY A 58 -1.15 7.30 7.76
C GLY A 58 -1.04 5.77 7.82
N PHE A 59 -2.11 5.06 8.13
CA PHE A 59 -2.09 3.59 8.15
C PHE A 59 -1.73 2.96 6.80
N ILE A 60 -2.09 3.60 5.68
CA ILE A 60 -1.76 3.13 4.33
C ILE A 60 -0.40 3.69 3.85
N SER A 61 -0.09 4.95 4.19
CA SER A 61 1.10 5.66 3.69
C SER A 61 2.36 5.48 4.56
N ASP A 62 2.23 5.42 5.89
CA ASP A 62 3.36 5.48 6.81
C ASP A 62 4.16 4.18 6.89
N LEU A 63 5.45 4.43 6.63
CA LEU A 63 6.73 3.89 7.06
C LEU A 63 6.85 3.33 8.49
N ASP A 64 5.79 2.87 9.16
CA ASP A 64 5.99 2.16 10.43
C ASP A 64 6.63 0.80 10.11
N ILE A 65 7.90 0.65 10.50
CA ILE A 65 8.77 -0.47 10.08
C ILE A 65 8.20 -1.82 10.52
N ASP A 66 7.30 -1.83 11.51
CA ASP A 66 6.66 -3.01 12.08
C ASP A 66 5.27 -3.33 11.48
N ASN A 67 4.71 -2.50 10.57
CA ASN A 67 3.44 -2.80 9.92
C ASN A 67 3.66 -3.49 8.57
N ASP A 68 3.50 -4.82 8.53
CA ASP A 68 3.64 -5.65 7.32
C ASP A 68 2.66 -5.27 6.18
N TYR A 69 1.64 -4.46 6.49
CA TYR A 69 0.61 -4.01 5.56
C TYR A 69 0.80 -2.58 5.03
N SER A 70 1.88 -1.88 5.40
CA SER A 70 2.18 -0.59 4.77
C SER A 70 2.55 -0.79 3.30
N LEU A 71 2.14 0.13 2.42
CA LEU A 71 2.41 0.02 0.99
C LEU A 71 3.92 -0.08 0.71
N ASN A 72 4.74 0.69 1.43
CA ASN A 72 6.20 0.68 1.27
C ASN A 72 6.84 -0.64 1.71
N ASN A 73 6.42 -1.20 2.85
CA ASN A 73 6.93 -2.51 3.31
C ASN A 73 6.48 -3.63 2.37
N PHE A 74 5.25 -3.56 1.87
CA PHE A 74 4.73 -4.49 0.86
C PHE A 74 5.58 -4.44 -0.41
N ILE A 75 5.81 -3.26 -0.99
CA ILE A 75 6.65 -3.09 -2.19
C ILE A 75 8.05 -3.64 -1.96
N TYR A 76 8.69 -3.27 -0.85
CA TYR A 76 10.03 -3.75 -0.50
C TYR A 76 10.07 -5.29 -0.37
N LYS A 77 9.09 -5.88 0.31
CA LYS A 77 8.95 -7.33 0.47
C LYS A 77 8.81 -8.03 -0.87
N VAL A 78 7.97 -7.52 -1.77
CA VAL A 78 7.77 -8.11 -3.09
C VAL A 78 9.06 -8.03 -3.92
N ILE A 79 9.70 -6.86 -3.98
CA ILE A 79 10.97 -6.67 -4.72
C ILE A 79 12.05 -7.61 -4.19
N ARG A 80 12.19 -7.73 -2.87
CA ARG A 80 13.17 -8.64 -2.24
C ARG A 80 12.89 -10.10 -2.62
N VAL A 81 11.64 -10.56 -2.44
CA VAL A 81 11.25 -11.95 -2.76
C VAL A 81 11.48 -12.25 -4.25
N LEU A 82 11.20 -11.31 -5.14
CA LEU A 82 11.46 -11.48 -6.57
C LEU A 82 12.93 -11.55 -6.91
N ASN A 83 13.76 -10.68 -6.33
CA ASN A 83 15.20 -10.70 -6.56
C ASN A 83 15.83 -11.99 -6.02
N ASP A 84 15.40 -12.46 -4.85
CA ASP A 84 15.82 -13.74 -4.28
C ASP A 84 15.42 -14.90 -5.19
N PHE A 85 14.20 -14.87 -5.72
CA PHE A 85 13.67 -15.91 -6.63
C PHE A 85 14.46 -15.97 -7.94
N VAL A 86 14.69 -14.82 -8.58
CA VAL A 86 15.46 -14.72 -9.83
C VAL A 86 16.91 -15.11 -9.62
N SER A 87 17.55 -14.63 -8.54
CA SER A 87 18.93 -14.99 -8.22
C SER A 87 19.08 -16.51 -8.01
N TYR A 88 18.14 -17.12 -7.27
CA TYR A 88 18.11 -18.56 -7.10
C TYR A 88 18.01 -19.29 -8.44
N PHE A 89 17.06 -18.88 -9.30
CA PHE A 89 16.82 -19.57 -10.56
C PHE A 89 18.00 -19.46 -11.54
N ASN A 90 18.65 -18.30 -11.61
CA ASN A 90 19.89 -18.11 -12.39
C ASN A 90 21.01 -19.04 -11.87
N SER A 91 21.22 -19.08 -10.55
CA SER A 91 22.23 -19.98 -9.96
C SER A 91 21.92 -21.47 -10.16
N SER A 92 20.63 -21.83 -10.17
CA SER A 92 20.15 -23.18 -10.47
C SER A 92 20.49 -23.54 -11.92
N THR A 93 20.26 -22.62 -12.86
CA THR A 93 20.59 -22.83 -14.27
C THR A 93 22.08 -23.10 -14.47
N ASP A 94 22.95 -22.25 -13.91
CA ASP A 94 24.41 -22.41 -14.02
C ASP A 94 24.87 -23.77 -13.45
N SER A 95 24.30 -24.17 -12.31
CA SER A 95 24.61 -25.45 -11.70
C SER A 95 24.17 -26.65 -12.55
N LEU A 96 23.00 -26.57 -13.22
CA LEU A 96 22.56 -27.59 -14.18
C LEU A 96 23.56 -27.71 -15.33
N GLU A 97 23.99 -26.58 -15.89
CA GLU A 97 24.89 -26.57 -17.04
C GLU A 97 26.26 -27.19 -16.73
N ILE A 98 26.82 -26.93 -15.54
CA ILE A 98 28.06 -27.58 -15.08
C ILE A 98 27.88 -29.10 -14.95
N GLN A 99 26.76 -29.54 -14.37
CA GLN A 99 26.46 -30.96 -14.23
C GLN A 99 26.32 -31.63 -15.61
N PHE A 100 25.64 -31.00 -16.57
CA PHE A 100 25.55 -31.47 -17.95
C PHE A 100 26.89 -31.51 -18.67
N GLY A 101 27.75 -30.51 -18.47
CA GLY A 101 29.12 -30.53 -18.99
C GLY A 101 29.86 -31.79 -18.53
N THR A 102 29.70 -32.13 -17.25
CA THR A 102 30.32 -33.33 -16.67
C THR A 102 29.76 -34.62 -17.28
N ILE A 103 28.45 -34.69 -17.52
CA ILE A 103 27.79 -35.85 -18.17
C ILE A 103 28.27 -35.99 -19.62
N ARG A 104 28.36 -34.88 -20.35
CA ARG A 104 28.84 -34.85 -21.74
C ARG A 104 30.24 -35.42 -21.88
N ASP A 105 31.13 -35.09 -20.95
CA ASP A 105 32.47 -35.66 -20.96
C ASP A 105 32.47 -37.17 -20.71
N LYS A 106 31.49 -37.69 -19.97
CA LYS A 106 31.30 -39.14 -19.78
C LYS A 106 30.58 -39.86 -20.91
N VAL A 107 29.76 -39.16 -21.70
CA VAL A 107 29.25 -39.70 -22.97
C VAL A 107 30.40 -39.97 -23.95
N LYS A 108 31.45 -39.14 -23.95
CA LYS A 108 32.66 -39.42 -24.75
C LYS A 108 33.37 -40.71 -24.33
N ASP A 109 33.31 -41.07 -23.04
CA ASP A 109 33.85 -42.35 -22.56
C ASP A 109 33.09 -43.56 -23.14
N ILE A 110 31.82 -43.41 -23.52
CA ILE A 110 31.05 -44.45 -24.24
C ILE A 110 31.56 -44.62 -25.68
N GLU A 111 32.06 -43.56 -26.32
CA GLU A 111 32.69 -43.68 -27.65
C GLU A 111 34.02 -44.45 -27.58
N ILE A 112 34.76 -44.30 -26.48
CA ILE A 112 35.96 -45.11 -26.19
C ILE A 112 35.57 -46.58 -25.99
N LEU A 113 34.42 -46.85 -25.37
CA LEU A 113 33.88 -48.20 -25.24
C LEU A 113 33.57 -48.83 -26.61
N GLU A 114 32.97 -48.07 -27.55
CA GLU A 114 32.73 -48.55 -28.92
C GLU A 114 34.03 -48.98 -29.62
N ASP A 115 35.14 -48.23 -29.45
CA ASP A 115 36.46 -48.59 -30.00
C ASP A 115 37.03 -49.89 -29.37
N VAL A 116 36.81 -50.09 -28.06
CA VAL A 116 37.17 -51.35 -27.39
C VAL A 116 36.36 -52.54 -27.94
N ILE A 117 35.06 -52.36 -28.16
CA ILE A 117 34.18 -53.40 -28.71
C ILE A 117 34.59 -53.75 -30.14
N GLU A 118 34.91 -52.76 -30.96
CA GLU A 118 35.33 -52.98 -32.35
C GLU A 118 36.68 -53.76 -32.41
N ARG A 119 37.62 -53.44 -31.51
CA ARG A 119 38.87 -54.23 -31.36
C ARG A 119 38.59 -55.67 -30.96
N MET A 120 37.62 -55.93 -30.08
CA MET A 120 37.21 -57.28 -29.69
C MET A 120 36.58 -58.05 -30.86
N LYS A 121 35.72 -57.38 -31.64
CA LYS A 121 35.11 -57.95 -32.84
C LYS A 121 36.16 -58.33 -33.88
N LYS A 122 37.11 -57.43 -34.14
CA LYS A 122 38.26 -57.72 -35.01
C LYS A 122 39.07 -58.92 -34.52
N SER A 123 39.40 -58.95 -33.23
CA SER A 123 40.14 -60.07 -32.63
C SER A 123 39.36 -61.39 -32.71
N SER A 124 38.02 -61.35 -32.63
CA SER A 124 37.16 -62.52 -32.80
C SER A 124 37.16 -63.05 -34.23
N LEU A 125 37.18 -62.16 -35.22
CA LEU A 125 37.30 -62.52 -36.64
C LEU A 125 38.69 -63.11 -36.93
N ASP A 126 39.75 -62.50 -36.39
CA ASP A 126 41.11 -63.02 -36.50
C ASP A 126 41.22 -64.42 -35.88
N MET A 127 40.54 -64.65 -34.74
CA MET A 127 40.45 -65.97 -34.11
C MET A 127 39.72 -66.99 -34.98
N GLU A 128 38.63 -66.60 -35.64
CA GLU A 128 37.89 -67.47 -36.56
C GLU A 128 38.76 -67.86 -37.77
N ILE A 129 39.43 -66.89 -38.41
CA ILE A 129 40.35 -67.15 -39.52
C ILE A 129 41.48 -68.09 -39.07
N MET A 130 42.06 -67.82 -37.90
CA MET A 130 43.13 -68.65 -37.35
C MET A 130 42.65 -70.07 -37.04
N SER A 131 41.42 -70.23 -36.56
CA SER A 131 40.81 -71.55 -36.33
C SER A 131 40.63 -72.36 -37.60
N ILE A 132 40.30 -71.71 -38.72
CA ILE A 132 40.17 -72.32 -40.05
C ILE A 132 41.54 -72.73 -40.60
N ASN A 133 42.56 -71.87 -40.45
CA ASN A 133 43.93 -72.18 -40.84
C ASN A 133 44.48 -73.37 -40.03
N THR A 134 44.21 -73.39 -38.73
CA THR A 134 44.57 -74.48 -37.82
C THR A 134 43.87 -75.78 -38.20
N LEU A 135 42.59 -75.74 -38.56
CA LEU A 135 41.86 -76.90 -39.08
C LEU A 135 42.45 -77.42 -40.39
N THR A 136 42.89 -76.53 -41.28
CA THR A 136 43.49 -76.91 -42.56
C THR A 136 44.80 -77.67 -42.34
N VAL A 137 45.63 -77.22 -41.40
CA VAL A 137 46.86 -77.94 -41.01
C VAL A 137 46.53 -79.26 -40.31
N ALA A 138 45.55 -79.29 -39.42
CA ALA A 138 45.09 -80.52 -38.77
C ALA A 138 44.55 -81.56 -39.76
N MET A 139 43.83 -81.13 -40.80
CA MET A 139 43.33 -82.00 -41.86
C MET A 139 44.48 -82.64 -42.67
N ARG A 140 45.59 -81.92 -42.87
CA ARG A 140 46.81 -82.48 -43.50
C ARG A 140 47.46 -83.56 -42.63
N ALA A 141 47.35 -83.46 -41.31
CA ALA A 141 47.83 -84.48 -40.36
C ALA A 141 46.91 -85.72 -40.25
N GLY A 142 45.81 -85.79 -41.02
CA GLY A 142 44.94 -86.97 -41.12
C GLY A 142 44.22 -87.32 -39.82
N ARG A 143 44.25 -88.60 -39.39
CA ARG A 143 43.57 -89.04 -38.15
C ARG A 143 44.16 -88.40 -36.89
N ALA A 144 45.39 -87.92 -36.92
CA ALA A 144 46.01 -87.24 -35.79
C ALA A 144 45.34 -85.89 -35.47
N GLY A 145 44.84 -85.18 -36.49
CA GLY A 145 44.17 -83.88 -36.36
C GLY A 145 42.65 -83.93 -36.14
N GLY A 146 42.04 -85.12 -35.97
CA GLY A 146 40.58 -85.25 -35.87
C GLY A 146 39.95 -84.47 -34.71
N ALA A 147 40.66 -84.33 -33.58
CA ALA A 147 40.20 -83.53 -32.43
C ALA A 147 40.10 -82.03 -32.75
N PHE A 148 40.92 -81.52 -33.68
CA PHE A 148 40.91 -80.13 -34.08
C PHE A 148 39.67 -79.73 -34.88
N SER A 149 38.97 -80.68 -35.50
CA SER A 149 37.67 -80.40 -36.12
C SER A 149 36.62 -79.98 -35.08
N TYR A 150 36.64 -80.58 -33.89
CA TYR A 150 35.73 -80.23 -32.80
C TYR A 150 36.15 -78.91 -32.14
N ILE A 151 37.45 -78.73 -31.88
CA ILE A 151 38.04 -77.50 -31.34
C ILE A 151 37.74 -76.30 -32.24
N THR A 152 37.97 -76.41 -33.55
CA THR A 152 37.69 -75.32 -34.50
C THR A 152 36.19 -75.04 -34.61
N ASN A 153 35.34 -76.06 -34.56
CA ASN A 153 33.89 -75.85 -34.55
C ASN A 153 33.43 -75.11 -33.28
N GLU A 154 34.01 -75.45 -32.12
CA GLU A 154 33.73 -74.76 -30.86
C GLU A 154 34.26 -73.32 -30.89
N ILE A 155 35.47 -73.08 -31.41
CA ILE A 155 36.02 -71.72 -31.61
C ILE A 155 35.07 -70.90 -32.49
N LYS A 156 34.58 -71.47 -33.59
CA LYS A 156 33.63 -70.80 -34.49
C LYS A 156 32.31 -70.44 -33.78
N ILE A 157 31.77 -71.34 -32.96
CA ILE A 157 30.57 -71.05 -32.17
C ILE A 157 30.83 -69.89 -31.20
N LEU A 158 31.98 -69.90 -30.53
CA LEU A 158 32.36 -68.83 -29.59
C LEU A 158 32.64 -67.49 -30.28
N THR A 159 33.29 -67.47 -31.45
CA THR A 159 33.54 -66.22 -32.19
C THR A 159 32.24 -65.62 -32.68
N GLN A 160 31.32 -66.43 -33.21
CA GLN A 160 29.99 -65.97 -33.60
C GLN A 160 29.18 -65.44 -32.40
N SER A 161 29.25 -66.13 -31.25
CA SER A 161 28.62 -65.65 -30.01
C SER A 161 29.23 -64.33 -29.53
N MET A 162 30.56 -64.19 -29.59
CA MET A 162 31.27 -62.97 -29.20
C MET A 162 30.90 -61.80 -30.11
N ILE A 163 30.89 -62.01 -31.43
CA ILE A 163 30.48 -60.99 -32.41
C ILE A 163 29.04 -60.56 -32.17
N LYS A 164 28.12 -61.52 -31.96
CA LYS A 164 26.71 -61.22 -31.67
C LYS A 164 26.55 -60.38 -30.40
N GLN A 165 27.27 -60.71 -29.33
CA GLN A 165 27.20 -59.93 -28.10
C GLN A 165 27.86 -58.55 -28.25
N ALA A 166 28.98 -58.46 -28.97
CA ALA A 166 29.61 -57.19 -29.31
C ALA A 166 28.67 -56.27 -30.10
N ASP A 167 27.95 -56.79 -31.10
CA ASP A 167 26.97 -56.01 -31.88
C ASP A 167 25.81 -55.49 -31.01
N GLN A 168 25.31 -56.34 -30.08
CA GLN A 168 24.28 -55.93 -29.14
C GLN A 168 24.78 -54.86 -28.15
N LEU A 169 26.02 -54.97 -27.71
CA LEU A 169 26.68 -54.03 -26.81
C LEU A 169 26.87 -52.66 -27.49
N THR A 170 27.33 -52.64 -28.75
CA THR A 170 27.41 -51.42 -29.57
C THR A 170 26.03 -50.78 -29.77
N SER A 171 25.01 -51.57 -30.09
CA SER A 171 23.63 -51.05 -30.25
C SER A 171 23.13 -50.37 -28.98
N ARG A 172 23.28 -51.02 -27.82
CA ARG A 172 22.86 -50.44 -26.54
C ARG A 172 23.71 -49.23 -26.13
N GLY A 173 25.00 -49.22 -26.44
CA GLY A 173 25.86 -48.06 -26.23
C GLY A 173 25.36 -46.83 -26.99
N ARG A 174 24.91 -47.01 -28.24
CA ARG A 174 24.27 -45.95 -29.03
C ARG A 174 22.94 -45.50 -28.43
N ASP A 175 22.11 -46.43 -27.94
CA ASP A 175 20.84 -46.08 -27.31
C ASP A 175 21.06 -45.20 -26.06
N VAL A 176 22.06 -45.53 -25.24
CA VAL A 176 22.46 -44.70 -24.09
C VAL A 176 22.90 -43.30 -24.53
N LYS A 177 23.74 -43.22 -25.57
CA LYS A 177 24.20 -41.93 -26.12
C LYS A 177 23.03 -41.05 -26.59
N VAL A 178 22.13 -41.61 -27.41
CA VAL A 178 20.96 -40.90 -27.93
C VAL A 178 20.02 -40.47 -26.81
N GLY A 179 19.81 -41.33 -25.80
CA GLY A 179 18.98 -41.02 -24.63
C GLY A 179 19.53 -39.85 -23.82
N LEU A 180 20.86 -39.81 -23.61
CA LEU A 180 21.53 -38.73 -22.89
C LEU A 180 21.53 -37.42 -23.67
N ASP A 181 21.73 -37.45 -24.99
CA ASP A 181 21.64 -36.26 -25.83
C ASP A 181 20.22 -35.67 -25.84
N ARG A 182 19.19 -36.52 -25.91
CA ARG A 182 17.79 -36.06 -25.81
C ARG A 182 17.49 -35.44 -24.45
N ALA A 183 17.94 -36.06 -23.37
CA ALA A 183 17.75 -35.53 -22.03
C ALA A 183 18.43 -34.15 -21.86
N LYS A 184 19.61 -33.97 -22.47
CA LYS A 184 20.33 -32.69 -22.50
C LYS A 184 19.56 -31.61 -23.26
N ASP A 185 19.14 -31.88 -24.49
CA ASP A 185 18.45 -30.90 -25.33
C ASP A 185 17.13 -30.45 -24.68
N GLN A 186 16.38 -31.41 -24.11
CA GLN A 186 15.12 -31.12 -23.43
C GLN A 186 15.29 -30.22 -22.20
N VAL A 187 16.36 -30.37 -21.42
CA VAL A 187 16.59 -29.49 -20.25
C VAL A 187 17.08 -28.11 -20.66
N LEU A 188 17.94 -28.02 -21.66
CA LEU A 188 18.40 -26.72 -22.17
C LEU A 188 17.23 -25.90 -22.74
N GLU A 189 16.36 -26.53 -23.54
CA GLU A 189 15.17 -25.86 -24.07
C GLU A 189 14.21 -25.44 -22.96
N ASN A 190 13.92 -26.33 -22.01
CA ASN A 190 13.03 -26.03 -20.88
C ASN A 190 13.58 -24.89 -20.00
N ASN A 191 14.85 -24.96 -19.60
CA ASN A 191 15.47 -23.94 -18.76
C ASN A 191 15.52 -22.57 -19.45
N THR A 192 15.84 -22.54 -20.74
CA THR A 192 15.92 -21.27 -21.49
C THR A 192 14.54 -20.63 -21.63
N ALA A 193 13.52 -21.44 -21.94
CA ALA A 193 12.14 -20.97 -22.02
C ALA A 193 11.61 -20.50 -20.65
N GLU A 194 11.95 -21.22 -19.57
CA GLU A 194 11.57 -20.84 -18.21
C GLU A 194 12.25 -19.55 -17.75
N ASN A 195 13.56 -19.40 -17.95
CA ASN A 195 14.31 -18.18 -17.63
C ASN A 195 13.72 -16.93 -18.29
N LYS A 196 13.43 -17.02 -19.59
CA LYS A 196 12.85 -15.90 -20.34
C LYS A 196 11.48 -15.49 -19.79
N ILE A 197 10.64 -16.47 -19.44
CA ILE A 197 9.31 -16.23 -18.89
C ILE A 197 9.40 -15.67 -17.47
N LEU A 198 10.39 -16.08 -16.66
CA LEU A 198 10.59 -15.55 -15.32
C LEU A 198 11.09 -14.10 -15.31
N GLU A 199 11.95 -13.72 -16.25
CA GLU A 199 12.37 -12.32 -16.42
C GLU A 199 11.23 -11.44 -16.94
N GLU A 200 10.46 -11.90 -17.93
CA GLU A 200 9.24 -11.21 -18.39
C GLU A 200 8.23 -11.07 -17.26
N PHE A 201 8.08 -12.11 -16.43
CA PHE A 201 7.24 -12.08 -15.25
C PHE A 201 7.69 -11.03 -14.22
N LYS A 202 8.99 -10.97 -13.93
CA LYS A 202 9.56 -9.96 -13.01
C LYS A 202 9.21 -8.56 -13.49
N GLY A 203 9.40 -8.28 -14.78
CA GLY A 203 9.06 -6.99 -15.38
C GLY A 203 7.57 -6.66 -15.27
N ASN A 204 6.70 -7.63 -15.60
CA ASN A 204 5.25 -7.45 -15.50
C ASN A 204 4.78 -7.23 -14.06
N LEU A 205 5.34 -7.97 -13.10
CA LEU A 205 4.96 -7.85 -11.70
C LEU A 205 5.42 -6.50 -11.12
N ILE A 206 6.66 -6.07 -11.39
CA ILE A 206 7.15 -4.74 -10.98
C ILE A 206 6.26 -3.64 -11.56
N LYS A 207 5.94 -3.71 -12.87
CA LYS A 207 5.05 -2.74 -13.52
C LYS A 207 3.68 -2.66 -12.84
N ASN A 208 3.07 -3.80 -12.48
CA ASN A 208 1.78 -3.81 -11.79
C ASN A 208 1.88 -3.30 -10.35
N ILE A 209 3.01 -3.50 -9.66
CA ILE A 209 3.25 -2.91 -8.34
C ILE A 209 3.35 -1.39 -8.45
N ASP A 210 4.08 -0.90 -9.45
CA ASP A 210 4.22 0.53 -9.69
C ASP A 210 2.85 1.16 -10.04
N GLU A 211 2.05 0.49 -10.87
CA GLU A 211 0.67 0.90 -11.19
C GLU A 211 -0.22 0.90 -9.94
N PHE A 212 -0.20 -0.18 -9.14
CA PHE A 212 -0.95 -0.27 -7.88
C PHE A 212 -0.53 0.80 -6.87
N SER A 213 0.78 1.01 -6.72
CA SER A 213 1.36 2.04 -5.84
C SER A 213 0.95 3.44 -6.30
N GLY A 214 0.95 3.69 -7.61
CA GLY A 214 0.47 4.92 -8.21
C GLY A 214 -1.00 5.20 -7.90
N GLU A 215 -1.88 4.20 -8.12
CA GLU A 215 -3.32 4.33 -7.83
C GLU A 215 -3.59 4.58 -6.33
N ILE A 216 -2.89 3.87 -5.43
CA ILE A 216 -3.00 4.13 -3.98
C ILE A 216 -2.41 5.50 -3.61
N GLY A 217 -1.33 5.93 -4.26
CA GLY A 217 -0.75 7.26 -4.09
C GLY A 217 -1.72 8.37 -4.50
N GLU A 218 -2.48 8.19 -5.58
CA GLU A 218 -3.54 9.11 -6.00
C GLU A 218 -4.68 9.18 -4.99
N VAL A 219 -5.09 8.04 -4.40
CA VAL A 219 -6.06 8.00 -3.28
C VAL A 219 -5.55 8.80 -2.09
N ILE A 220 -4.31 8.57 -1.67
CA ILE A 220 -3.70 9.26 -0.53
C ILE A 220 -3.66 10.77 -0.79
N ALA A 221 -3.15 11.19 -1.95
CA ALA A 221 -3.05 12.60 -2.32
C ALA A 221 -4.41 13.30 -2.35
N PHE A 222 -5.44 12.59 -2.81
CA PHE A 222 -6.82 13.08 -2.80
C PHE A 222 -7.32 13.37 -1.38
N TYR A 223 -7.16 12.42 -0.46
CA TYR A 223 -7.62 12.59 0.92
C TYR A 223 -6.77 13.57 1.72
N ASP A 224 -5.47 13.71 1.40
CA ASP A 224 -4.63 14.79 1.92
C ASP A 224 -5.15 16.17 1.49
N GLY A 225 -5.61 16.29 0.24
CA GLY A 225 -6.30 17.50 -0.25
C GLY A 225 -7.55 17.82 0.56
N ILE A 226 -8.38 16.80 0.86
CA ILE A 226 -9.57 16.98 1.70
C ILE A 226 -9.19 17.34 3.14
N LEU A 227 -8.17 16.72 3.73
CA LEU A 227 -7.66 17.10 5.05
C LEU A 227 -7.22 18.56 5.10
N GLY A 228 -6.59 19.07 4.04
CA GLY A 228 -6.24 20.48 3.91
C GLY A 228 -7.47 21.38 4.04
N ILE A 229 -8.53 21.08 3.28
CA ILE A 229 -9.80 21.83 3.31
C ILE A 229 -10.47 21.72 4.68
N LEU A 230 -10.52 20.52 5.28
CA LEU A 230 -11.13 20.30 6.60
C LEU A 230 -10.40 21.06 7.71
N ASN A 231 -9.07 21.15 7.66
CA ASN A 231 -8.30 21.92 8.63
C ASN A 231 -8.55 23.42 8.53
N GLU A 232 -8.58 23.96 7.30
CA GLU A 232 -8.95 25.36 7.06
C GLU A 232 -10.39 25.63 7.54
N PHE A 233 -11.29 24.69 7.24
CA PHE A 233 -12.70 24.77 7.63
C PHE A 233 -12.87 24.80 9.16
N LYS A 234 -12.18 23.91 9.88
CA LYS A 234 -12.15 23.90 11.34
C LYS A 234 -11.60 25.21 11.92
N PHE A 235 -10.51 25.73 11.35
CA PHE A 235 -9.91 26.99 11.83
C PHE A 235 -10.89 28.17 11.75
N LYS A 236 -11.73 28.21 10.71
CA LYS A 236 -12.79 29.22 10.57
C LYS A 236 -13.81 29.14 11.72
N PHE A 237 -14.26 27.93 12.10
CA PHE A 237 -15.16 27.77 13.25
C PHE A 237 -14.51 28.15 14.58
N VAL A 238 -13.22 27.82 14.77
CA VAL A 238 -12.47 28.23 15.98
C VAL A 238 -12.43 29.75 16.09
N ASN A 239 -12.18 30.46 14.98
CA ASN A 239 -12.20 31.91 14.97
C ASN A 239 -13.61 32.49 15.22
N ALA A 240 -14.67 31.81 14.74
CA ALA A 240 -16.06 32.21 14.97
C ALA A 240 -16.43 32.29 16.47
N VAL A 241 -15.78 31.50 17.34
CA VAL A 241 -15.99 31.53 18.80
C VAL A 241 -15.68 32.90 19.39
N SER A 242 -14.67 33.61 18.88
CA SER A 242 -14.32 34.96 19.37
C SER A 242 -15.45 35.97 19.16
N TYR A 243 -16.23 35.81 18.07
CA TYR A 243 -17.34 36.71 17.74
C TYR A 243 -18.57 36.50 18.62
N LEU A 244 -18.66 35.37 19.34
CA LEU A 244 -19.70 35.14 20.35
C LEU A 244 -19.54 36.06 21.56
N GLN A 245 -18.33 36.56 21.83
CA GLN A 245 -18.07 37.52 22.91
C GLN A 245 -18.82 38.85 22.72
N PHE A 246 -19.31 39.13 21.51
CA PHE A 246 -20.16 40.29 21.26
C PHE A 246 -21.47 40.26 22.08
N GLN A 247 -22.00 39.09 22.43
CA GLN A 247 -23.21 39.00 23.27
C GLN A 247 -23.03 39.65 24.64
N ASP A 248 -21.85 39.52 25.24
CA ASP A 248 -21.56 40.17 26.53
C ASP A 248 -21.54 41.69 26.36
N ARG A 249 -20.88 42.19 25.31
CA ARG A 249 -20.88 43.63 24.97
C ARG A 249 -22.30 44.15 24.74
N LEU A 250 -23.11 43.41 23.98
CA LEU A 250 -24.52 43.74 23.73
C LEU A 250 -25.30 43.87 25.05
N THR A 251 -25.15 42.88 25.94
CA THR A 251 -25.82 42.86 27.24
C THR A 251 -25.41 44.06 28.11
N GLN A 252 -24.12 44.40 28.13
CA GLN A 252 -23.61 45.57 28.85
C GLN A 252 -24.17 46.88 28.28
N SER A 253 -24.23 47.03 26.95
CA SER A 253 -24.80 48.20 26.28
C SER A 253 -26.27 48.41 26.65
N LEU A 254 -27.08 47.35 26.64
CA LEU A 254 -28.50 47.41 27.04
C LEU A 254 -28.64 47.71 28.54
N TYR A 255 -27.76 47.16 29.38
CA TYR A 255 -27.74 47.45 30.81
C TYR A 255 -27.42 48.93 31.09
N HIS A 256 -26.56 49.58 30.31
CA HIS A 256 -26.30 51.02 30.44
C HIS A 256 -27.56 51.85 30.19
N LEU A 257 -28.34 51.49 29.17
CA LEU A 257 -29.64 52.12 28.93
C LEU A 257 -30.56 51.92 30.14
N ASN A 258 -30.58 50.71 30.69
CA ASN A 258 -31.37 50.42 31.88
C ASN A 258 -30.96 51.25 33.10
N ILE A 259 -29.66 51.40 33.36
CA ILE A 259 -29.15 52.24 34.45
C ILE A 259 -29.60 53.70 34.28
N MET A 260 -29.58 54.26 33.06
CA MET A 260 -29.97 55.65 32.85
C MET A 260 -31.43 55.90 33.25
N TYR A 261 -32.36 55.05 32.81
CA TYR A 261 -33.78 55.27 33.03
C TYR A 261 -34.30 54.75 34.38
N SER A 262 -33.71 53.69 34.94
CA SER A 262 -34.14 53.12 36.24
C SER A 262 -33.84 54.04 37.44
N ASN A 263 -32.88 54.96 37.31
CA ASN A 263 -32.52 55.90 38.38
C ASN A 263 -33.40 57.16 38.42
N ILE A 264 -34.36 57.30 37.48
CA ILE A 264 -35.25 58.45 37.38
C ILE A 264 -36.26 58.48 38.55
N ASP A 265 -36.74 57.35 39.05
CA ASP A 265 -37.64 57.38 40.23
C ASP A 265 -36.89 57.39 41.58
N VAL A 266 -35.66 56.88 41.61
CA VAL A 266 -34.89 56.65 42.85
C VAL A 266 -34.17 57.92 43.34
N PHE A 267 -33.88 58.87 42.44
CA PHE A 267 -33.18 60.11 42.78
C PHE A 267 -34.05 61.34 42.50
N LYS A 268 -34.83 61.77 43.50
CA LYS A 268 -35.30 63.15 43.72
C LYS A 268 -36.05 63.90 42.59
N PHE A 269 -36.56 63.24 41.55
CA PHE A 269 -37.40 63.94 40.56
C PHE A 269 -38.72 64.51 41.10
N ARG A 270 -39.08 64.23 42.37
CA ARG A 270 -40.23 64.86 43.04
C ARG A 270 -40.01 66.33 43.43
N ASP A 271 -38.76 66.79 43.59
CA ASP A 271 -38.42 68.13 44.10
C ASP A 271 -37.64 68.99 43.07
N ILE A 272 -37.45 68.50 41.84
CA ILE A 272 -36.68 69.15 40.78
C ILE A 272 -37.64 69.90 39.84
N ASN A 273 -37.27 71.11 39.40
CA ASN A 273 -38.02 71.86 38.39
C ASN A 273 -38.19 71.02 37.11
N GLU A 274 -39.40 70.97 36.53
CA GLU A 274 -39.70 70.25 35.28
C GLU A 274 -38.72 70.59 34.15
N LEU A 275 -38.20 71.82 34.13
CA LEU A 275 -37.17 72.26 33.18
C LEU A 275 -35.83 71.50 33.32
N GLN A 276 -35.39 71.24 34.56
CA GLN A 276 -34.18 70.45 34.84
C GLN A 276 -34.41 68.97 34.51
N LYS A 277 -35.63 68.46 34.73
CA LYS A 277 -36.02 67.10 34.36
C LYS A 277 -36.00 66.85 32.87
N LEU A 278 -36.61 67.73 32.09
CA LEU A 278 -36.56 67.65 30.63
C LEU A 278 -35.12 67.78 30.12
N LYS A 279 -34.27 68.60 30.76
CA LYS A 279 -32.86 68.73 30.36
C LYS A 279 -32.03 67.47 30.64
N VAL A 280 -32.20 66.83 31.80
CA VAL A 280 -31.53 65.56 32.13
C VAL A 280 -31.99 64.44 31.19
N LEU A 281 -33.29 64.35 30.92
CA LEU A 281 -33.85 63.37 30.00
C LEU A 281 -33.33 63.56 28.57
N SER A 282 -33.18 64.80 28.11
CA SER A 282 -32.58 65.13 26.81
C SER A 282 -31.14 64.60 26.69
N VAL A 283 -30.34 64.70 27.77
CA VAL A 283 -28.98 64.11 27.80
C VAL A 283 -29.01 62.58 27.79
N PHE A 284 -29.95 61.96 28.51
CA PHE A 284 -30.10 60.50 28.50
C PHE A 284 -30.56 59.99 27.14
N THR A 285 -31.49 60.65 26.46
CA THR A 285 -31.93 60.25 25.11
C THR A 285 -30.81 60.44 24.09
N GLU A 286 -30.03 61.52 24.16
CA GLU A 286 -28.85 61.72 23.29
C GLU A 286 -27.81 60.60 23.49
N SER A 287 -27.47 60.31 24.75
CA SER A 287 -26.55 59.21 25.09
C SER A 287 -27.10 57.84 24.68
N SER A 288 -28.42 57.63 24.81
CA SER A 288 -29.07 56.38 24.41
C SER A 288 -29.03 56.14 22.90
N LYS A 289 -29.21 57.19 22.09
CA LYS A 289 -29.04 57.09 20.63
C LYS A 289 -27.61 56.69 20.25
N MET A 290 -26.61 57.27 20.92
CA MET A 290 -25.22 56.92 20.67
C MET A 290 -24.97 55.45 21.00
N ILE A 291 -25.39 55.00 22.20
CA ILE A 291 -25.23 53.61 22.64
C ILE A 291 -25.90 52.64 21.66
N ILE A 292 -27.14 52.90 21.23
CA ILE A 292 -27.82 52.05 20.26
C ILE A 292 -27.14 52.08 18.88
N ARG A 293 -26.64 53.25 18.43
CA ARG A 293 -25.88 53.34 17.18
C ARG A 293 -24.58 52.53 17.23
N ASP A 294 -23.81 52.64 18.32
CA ASP A 294 -22.58 51.85 18.53
C ASP A 294 -22.89 50.35 18.48
N VAL A 295 -23.97 49.92 19.15
CA VAL A 295 -24.41 48.52 19.13
C VAL A 295 -24.83 48.07 17.73
N ILE A 296 -25.54 48.90 16.96
CA ILE A 296 -25.93 48.59 15.57
C ILE A 296 -24.68 48.43 14.70
N ASP A 297 -23.73 49.37 14.77
CA ASP A 297 -22.50 49.34 13.98
C ASP A 297 -21.68 48.08 14.30
N LYS A 298 -21.58 47.72 15.59
CA LYS A 298 -20.90 46.48 16.02
C LYS A 298 -21.65 45.21 15.69
N LEU A 299 -22.98 45.22 15.70
CA LEU A 299 -23.79 44.09 15.23
C LEU A 299 -23.61 43.89 13.71
N ASP A 300 -23.49 44.97 12.93
CA ASP A 300 -23.23 44.91 11.49
C ASP A 300 -21.83 44.34 11.18
N GLU A 301 -20.79 44.78 11.92
CA GLU A 301 -19.45 44.17 11.84
C GLU A 301 -19.50 42.66 12.15
N ASN A 302 -20.20 42.28 13.21
CA ASN A 302 -20.34 40.89 13.65
C ASN A 302 -21.11 40.03 12.64
N LEU A 303 -22.21 40.57 12.09
CA LEU A 303 -23.03 39.91 11.08
C LEU A 303 -22.26 39.71 9.77
N PHE A 304 -21.52 40.72 9.32
CA PHE A 304 -20.70 40.61 8.10
C PHE A 304 -19.70 39.46 8.21
N VAL A 305 -19.08 39.29 9.38
CA VAL A 305 -18.18 38.17 9.63
C VAL A 305 -18.92 36.84 9.65
N PHE A 306 -20.09 36.75 10.31
CA PHE A 306 -20.86 35.51 10.33
C PHE A 306 -21.40 35.10 8.95
N GLU A 307 -21.87 36.05 8.14
CA GLU A 307 -22.31 35.78 6.76
C GLU A 307 -21.12 35.30 5.91
N GLY A 308 -19.98 36.00 5.94
CA GLY A 308 -18.77 35.57 5.22
C GLY A 308 -18.24 34.20 5.69
N PHE A 309 -18.39 33.90 6.98
CA PHE A 309 -18.07 32.59 7.54
C PHE A 309 -18.98 31.47 6.98
N VAL A 310 -20.29 31.70 6.93
CA VAL A 310 -21.27 30.73 6.38
C VAL A 310 -21.02 30.49 4.89
N ASP A 311 -20.79 31.55 4.11
CA ASP A 311 -20.56 31.43 2.66
C ASP A 311 -19.26 30.66 2.36
N ALA A 312 -18.20 30.94 3.11
CA ALA A 312 -16.94 30.19 3.01
C ALA A 312 -17.13 28.71 3.39
N SER A 313 -17.97 28.43 4.39
CA SER A 313 -18.30 27.07 4.84
C SER A 313 -19.05 26.28 3.77
N ILE A 314 -20.04 26.91 3.13
CA ILE A 314 -20.78 26.31 1.99
C ILE A 314 -19.81 25.99 0.85
N SER A 315 -18.90 26.93 0.54
CA SER A 315 -17.90 26.74 -0.52
C SER A 315 -16.96 25.55 -0.22
N SER A 316 -16.50 25.39 1.03
CA SER A 316 -15.69 24.24 1.44
C SER A 316 -16.44 22.91 1.34
N ILE A 317 -17.72 22.86 1.72
CA ILE A 317 -18.57 21.67 1.57
C ILE A 317 -18.73 21.30 0.08
N GLN A 318 -18.98 22.30 -0.78
CA GLN A 318 -19.09 22.10 -2.22
C GLN A 318 -17.78 21.58 -2.83
N SER A 319 -16.64 22.19 -2.49
CA SER A 319 -15.34 21.75 -3.00
C SER A 319 -15.03 20.30 -2.65
N ILE A 320 -15.38 19.85 -1.44
CA ILE A 320 -15.21 18.45 -1.02
C ILE A 320 -16.15 17.52 -1.80
N ASN A 321 -17.39 17.93 -2.05
CA ASN A 321 -18.35 17.15 -2.84
C ASN A 321 -17.92 17.03 -4.31
N ASP A 322 -17.44 18.12 -4.92
CA ASP A 322 -16.95 18.13 -6.30
C ASP A 322 -15.74 17.21 -6.45
N LEU A 323 -14.78 17.32 -5.52
CA LEU A 323 -13.62 16.42 -5.41
C LEU A 323 -14.05 14.95 -5.34
N LYS A 324 -15.07 14.62 -4.52
CA LYS A 324 -15.62 13.26 -4.45
C LYS A 324 -16.24 12.79 -5.77
N SER A 325 -16.99 13.65 -6.47
CA SER A 325 -17.59 13.26 -7.75
C SER A 325 -16.54 12.99 -8.82
N ASP A 326 -15.51 13.83 -8.92
CA ASP A 326 -14.49 13.71 -9.97
C ASP A 326 -13.61 12.46 -9.78
N ASN A 327 -13.24 12.12 -8.54
CA ASN A 327 -12.37 10.97 -8.26
C ASN A 327 -13.07 9.61 -8.20
N SER A 328 -14.40 9.58 -8.02
CA SER A 328 -15.18 8.33 -8.09
C SER A 328 -15.09 7.61 -9.45
N LEU A 329 -14.65 8.30 -10.50
CA LEU A 329 -14.56 7.80 -11.87
C LEU A 329 -13.20 7.18 -12.25
N TYR A 330 -12.13 7.41 -11.48
CA TYR A 330 -10.76 7.13 -11.94
C TYR A 330 -10.02 6.01 -11.19
N ILE A 331 -10.44 5.64 -9.98
CA ILE A 331 -9.67 4.75 -9.11
C ILE A 331 -10.29 3.34 -9.12
N ASP A 332 -9.81 2.47 -10.01
CA ASP A 332 -10.21 1.05 -10.08
C ASP A 332 -9.12 0.13 -9.49
N ILE A 333 -8.85 0.31 -8.19
CA ILE A 333 -7.91 -0.53 -7.43
C ILE A 333 -8.29 -2.02 -7.58
N SER A 334 -9.58 -2.34 -7.73
CA SER A 334 -10.05 -3.72 -7.87
C SER A 334 -9.48 -4.38 -9.12
N ARG A 335 -9.52 -3.70 -10.27
CA ARG A 335 -8.94 -4.22 -11.53
C ARG A 335 -7.44 -4.44 -11.42
N THR A 336 -6.71 -3.52 -10.79
CA THR A 336 -5.25 -3.62 -10.64
C THR A 336 -4.85 -4.77 -9.71
N VAL A 337 -5.58 -4.96 -8.61
CA VAL A 337 -5.41 -6.10 -7.69
C VAL A 337 -5.74 -7.43 -8.38
N GLU A 338 -6.78 -7.47 -9.20
CA GLU A 338 -7.13 -8.66 -9.99
C GLU A 338 -6.03 -9.01 -11.02
N SER A 339 -5.52 -8.00 -11.74
CA SER A 339 -4.38 -8.18 -12.66
C SER A 339 -3.17 -8.76 -11.94
N PHE A 340 -2.81 -8.19 -10.79
CA PHE A 340 -1.71 -8.67 -9.96
C PHE A 340 -1.93 -10.11 -9.46
N ALA A 341 -3.14 -10.46 -9.05
CA ALA A 341 -3.49 -11.81 -8.61
C ALA A 341 -3.41 -12.84 -9.75
N VAL A 342 -3.79 -12.46 -10.98
CA VAL A 342 -3.66 -13.29 -12.18
C VAL A 342 -2.18 -13.55 -12.49
N ILE A 343 -1.36 -12.50 -12.43
CA ILE A 343 0.09 -12.60 -12.65
C ILE A 343 0.70 -13.58 -11.64
N LEU A 344 0.46 -13.38 -10.34
CA LEU A 344 0.96 -14.30 -9.30
C LEU A 344 0.48 -15.75 -9.50
N SER A 345 -0.77 -15.94 -9.91
CA SER A 345 -1.32 -17.29 -10.17
C SER A 345 -0.61 -17.96 -11.34
N ASN A 346 -0.28 -17.21 -12.39
CA ASN A 346 0.50 -17.71 -13.53
C ASN A 346 1.92 -18.10 -13.11
N LEU A 347 2.57 -17.35 -12.21
CA LEU A 347 3.88 -17.72 -11.66
C LEU A 347 3.81 -19.03 -10.87
N LEU A 348 2.85 -19.16 -9.96
CA LEU A 348 2.71 -20.36 -9.14
C LEU A 348 2.56 -21.60 -10.02
N LYS A 349 1.72 -21.51 -11.06
CA LYS A 349 1.57 -22.57 -12.07
C LYS A 349 2.89 -22.85 -12.79
N ARG A 350 3.67 -21.82 -13.11
CA ARG A 350 4.97 -22.01 -13.77
C ARG A 350 5.99 -22.71 -12.87
N ILE A 351 6.00 -22.40 -11.57
CA ILE A 351 6.84 -23.11 -10.59
C ILE A 351 6.43 -24.60 -10.53
N ASP A 352 5.12 -24.90 -10.58
CA ASP A 352 4.65 -26.29 -10.67
C ASP A 352 5.10 -26.99 -11.96
N ASP A 353 5.08 -26.29 -13.09
CA ASP A 353 5.57 -26.81 -14.37
C ASP A 353 7.08 -27.11 -14.32
N VAL A 354 7.89 -26.23 -13.71
CA VAL A 354 9.34 -26.44 -13.49
C VAL A 354 9.58 -27.68 -12.62
N GLU A 355 8.86 -27.80 -11.50
CA GLU A 355 8.97 -28.96 -10.59
C GLU A 355 8.64 -30.28 -11.32
N LYS A 356 7.63 -30.25 -12.19
CA LYS A 356 7.25 -31.39 -13.03
C LYS A 356 8.32 -31.69 -14.10
N ASN A 357 8.87 -30.68 -14.75
CA ASN A 357 9.94 -30.83 -15.73
C ASN A 357 11.20 -31.43 -15.10
N ASN A 358 11.60 -30.96 -13.92
CA ASN A 358 12.73 -31.52 -13.17
C ASN A 358 12.49 -32.99 -12.76
N SER A 359 11.25 -33.32 -12.37
CA SER A 359 10.86 -34.71 -12.07
C SER A 359 10.93 -35.60 -13.31
N ASN A 360 10.46 -35.12 -14.46
CA ASN A 360 10.54 -35.85 -15.74
C ASN A 360 12.00 -36.08 -16.15
N PHE A 361 12.86 -35.06 -16.02
CA PHE A 361 14.29 -35.20 -16.28
C PHE A 361 14.93 -36.27 -15.40
N LEU A 362 14.67 -36.24 -14.09
CA LEU A 362 15.19 -37.24 -13.16
C LEU A 362 14.75 -38.67 -13.57
N SER A 363 13.51 -38.83 -14.02
CA SER A 363 12.99 -40.12 -14.50
C SER A 363 13.72 -40.63 -15.76
N LEU A 364 13.99 -39.74 -16.73
CA LEU A 364 14.76 -40.07 -17.93
C LEU A 364 16.18 -40.49 -17.55
N TYR A 365 16.77 -39.82 -16.57
CA TYR A 365 18.12 -40.10 -16.11
C TYR A 365 18.23 -41.46 -15.41
N TYR A 366 17.24 -41.81 -14.57
CA TYR A 366 17.13 -43.16 -13.98
C TYR A 366 16.99 -44.26 -15.03
N GLU A 367 16.29 -43.98 -16.13
CA GLU A 367 16.18 -44.91 -17.26
C GLU A 367 17.54 -45.13 -17.94
N GLN A 368 18.32 -44.07 -18.16
CA GLN A 368 19.67 -44.18 -18.73
C GLN A 368 20.62 -44.98 -17.83
N ILE A 369 20.55 -44.84 -16.51
CA ILE A 369 21.33 -45.69 -15.59
C ILE A 369 21.00 -47.16 -15.74
N LYS A 370 19.70 -47.51 -15.87
CA LYS A 370 19.30 -48.90 -16.07
C LYS A 370 19.89 -49.46 -17.35
N LEU A 371 19.96 -48.66 -18.41
CA LEU A 371 20.60 -49.06 -19.68
C LEU A 371 22.11 -49.26 -19.51
N VAL A 372 22.81 -48.36 -18.82
CA VAL A 372 24.25 -48.51 -18.53
C VAL A 372 24.53 -49.76 -17.69
N LYS A 373 23.75 -50.03 -16.63
CA LYS A 373 23.87 -51.27 -15.84
C LYS A 373 23.60 -52.53 -16.67
N SER A 374 22.76 -52.44 -17.70
CA SER A 374 22.53 -53.55 -18.62
C SER A 374 23.75 -53.86 -19.50
N LEU A 375 24.62 -52.88 -19.77
CA LEU A 375 25.89 -53.08 -20.50
C LEU A 375 26.90 -53.85 -19.65
N GLU A 376 26.94 -53.61 -18.34
CA GLU A 376 27.78 -54.36 -17.39
C GLU A 376 27.46 -55.86 -17.44
N PHE A 377 26.16 -56.21 -17.40
CA PHE A 377 25.72 -57.60 -17.52
C PHE A 377 26.11 -58.23 -18.86
N MET A 378 26.12 -57.46 -19.94
CA MET A 378 26.60 -57.94 -21.25
C MET A 378 28.10 -58.19 -21.28
N PHE A 379 28.91 -57.32 -20.65
CA PHE A 379 30.36 -57.57 -20.52
C PHE A 379 30.68 -58.80 -19.68
N ALA A 380 29.90 -59.08 -18.64
CA ALA A 380 30.02 -60.32 -17.87
C ALA A 380 29.81 -61.55 -18.78
N ASN A 381 28.79 -61.54 -19.63
CA ASN A 381 28.54 -62.62 -20.58
C ASN A 381 29.67 -62.75 -21.64
N ILE A 382 30.31 -61.65 -22.07
CA ILE A 382 31.46 -61.71 -22.97
C ILE A 382 32.71 -62.25 -22.26
N SER A 383 32.89 -61.93 -20.98
CA SER A 383 33.96 -62.48 -20.14
C SER A 383 33.84 -64.00 -20.00
N ASP A 384 32.62 -64.53 -19.85
CA ASP A 384 32.37 -65.98 -19.86
C ASP A 384 32.78 -66.64 -21.18
N ILE A 385 32.57 -65.97 -22.32
CA ILE A 385 33.03 -66.45 -23.63
C ILE A 385 34.57 -66.43 -23.71
N SER A 386 35.23 -65.38 -23.19
CA SER A 386 36.71 -65.32 -23.11
C SER A 386 37.29 -66.47 -22.30
N SER A 387 36.70 -66.79 -21.14
CA SER A 387 37.12 -67.94 -20.32
C SER A 387 37.01 -69.26 -21.08
N ARG A 388 35.97 -69.44 -21.90
CA ARG A 388 35.84 -70.62 -22.78
C ARG A 388 36.92 -70.66 -23.87
N PHE A 389 37.28 -69.53 -24.46
CA PHE A 389 38.42 -69.47 -25.39
C PHE A 389 39.73 -69.89 -24.72
N GLN A 390 40.00 -69.45 -23.49
CA GLN A 390 41.18 -69.86 -22.73
C GLN A 390 41.20 -71.38 -22.48
N ASN A 391 40.07 -71.96 -22.08
CA ASN A 391 39.95 -73.41 -21.87
C ASN A 391 40.22 -74.20 -23.17
N ILE A 392 39.70 -73.73 -24.30
CA ILE A 392 39.96 -74.35 -25.60
C ILE A 392 41.43 -74.21 -25.98
N ASN A 393 42.05 -73.07 -25.74
CA ASN A 393 43.47 -72.87 -26.02
C ASN A 393 44.37 -73.82 -25.21
N ILE A 394 44.05 -74.04 -23.94
CA ILE A 394 44.75 -75.02 -23.09
C ILE A 394 44.56 -76.44 -23.67
N ALA A 395 43.34 -76.81 -24.06
CA ALA A 395 43.05 -78.10 -24.68
C ALA A 395 43.82 -78.29 -26.01
N SER A 396 43.87 -77.26 -26.86
CA SER A 396 44.61 -77.26 -28.12
C SER A 396 46.12 -77.44 -27.89
N LYS A 397 46.71 -76.76 -26.91
CA LYS A 397 48.12 -76.92 -26.53
C LYS A 397 48.43 -78.35 -26.08
N ILE A 398 47.57 -78.93 -25.23
CA ILE A 398 47.72 -80.31 -24.76
C ILE A 398 47.69 -81.28 -25.95
N GLU A 399 46.77 -81.09 -26.89
CA GLU A 399 46.61 -82.00 -28.04
C GLU A 399 47.80 -81.93 -29.01
N VAL A 400 48.38 -80.74 -29.25
CA VAL A 400 49.59 -80.59 -30.09
C VAL A 400 50.83 -81.18 -29.43
N VAL A 401 51.04 -80.95 -28.13
CA VAL A 401 52.19 -81.53 -27.40
C VAL A 401 52.13 -83.05 -27.34
N LYS A 402 50.91 -83.64 -27.36
CA LYS A 402 50.70 -85.08 -27.27
C LYS A 402 50.99 -85.83 -28.57
N ARG A 403 51.04 -85.16 -29.73
CA ARG A 403 51.14 -85.80 -31.05
C ARG A 403 52.22 -85.13 -31.89
N ILE A 404 53.27 -85.88 -32.24
CA ILE A 404 54.38 -85.41 -33.07
C ILE A 404 53.89 -84.99 -34.46
N GLU A 405 52.82 -85.62 -34.96
CA GLU A 405 52.22 -85.31 -36.26
C GLU A 405 51.53 -83.93 -36.31
N LEU A 406 51.43 -83.22 -35.18
CA LEU A 406 50.82 -81.89 -35.07
C LEU A 406 51.83 -80.79 -34.69
N GLU A 407 53.14 -81.08 -34.70
CA GLU A 407 54.20 -80.12 -34.33
C GLU A 407 54.14 -78.83 -35.16
N ASP A 408 53.82 -78.94 -36.46
CA ASP A 408 53.61 -77.81 -37.38
C ASP A 408 52.46 -76.85 -36.96
N MET A 409 51.59 -77.25 -36.01
CA MET A 409 50.48 -76.44 -35.50
C MET A 409 50.88 -75.56 -34.31
N GLU A 410 52.06 -75.74 -33.72
CA GLU A 410 52.50 -74.99 -32.54
C GLU A 410 52.52 -73.47 -32.79
N GLY A 411 52.95 -73.05 -33.99
CA GLY A 411 52.93 -71.65 -34.41
C GLY A 411 51.52 -71.05 -34.44
N ASN A 412 50.55 -71.78 -34.99
CA ASN A 412 49.16 -71.34 -35.07
C ASN A 412 48.51 -71.24 -33.69
N ILE A 413 48.80 -72.18 -32.78
CA ILE A 413 48.28 -72.15 -31.40
C ILE A 413 48.94 -71.02 -30.57
N SER A 414 50.20 -70.71 -30.83
CA SER A 414 50.88 -69.56 -30.22
C SER A 414 50.23 -68.24 -30.64
N GLU A 415 49.86 -68.12 -31.91
CA GLU A 415 49.17 -66.93 -32.42
C GLU A 415 47.69 -66.87 -32.00
N MET A 416 46.97 -68.00 -31.91
CA MET A 416 45.67 -68.09 -31.21
C MET A 416 45.77 -67.61 -29.75
N SER A 417 46.83 -68.00 -29.03
CA SER A 417 47.05 -67.56 -27.65
C SER A 417 47.17 -66.04 -27.56
N LYS A 418 47.88 -65.40 -28.50
CA LYS A 418 48.02 -63.95 -28.56
C LYS A 418 46.68 -63.27 -28.81
N ILE A 419 45.87 -63.81 -29.73
CA ILE A 419 44.53 -63.28 -30.03
C ILE A 419 43.64 -63.37 -28.79
N ILE A 420 43.65 -64.49 -28.08
CA ILE A 420 42.87 -64.67 -26.83
C ILE A 420 43.33 -63.70 -25.74
N SER A 421 44.64 -63.50 -25.57
CA SER A 421 45.16 -62.50 -24.62
C SER A 421 44.72 -61.07 -24.99
N ASN A 422 44.65 -60.73 -26.28
CA ASN A 422 44.14 -59.43 -26.73
C ASN A 422 42.63 -59.28 -26.49
N ILE A 423 41.84 -60.34 -26.71
CA ILE A 423 40.41 -60.35 -26.39
C ILE A 423 40.21 -60.09 -24.89
N ASP A 424 40.95 -60.82 -24.04
CA ASP A 424 40.84 -60.72 -22.59
C ASP A 424 41.26 -59.34 -22.06
N PHE A 425 42.35 -58.78 -22.61
CA PHE A 425 42.79 -57.42 -22.30
C PHE A 425 41.73 -56.38 -22.63
N ASN A 426 41.11 -56.47 -23.82
CA ASN A 426 40.06 -55.53 -24.23
C ASN A 426 38.78 -55.69 -23.39
N ILE A 427 38.41 -56.91 -22.99
CA ILE A 427 37.27 -57.15 -22.10
C ILE A 427 37.50 -56.51 -20.73
N ASN A 428 38.68 -56.73 -20.14
CA ASN A 428 39.03 -56.15 -18.83
C ASN A 428 39.04 -54.62 -18.89
N LYS A 429 39.65 -54.05 -19.94
CA LYS A 429 39.63 -52.61 -20.17
C LYS A 429 38.21 -52.06 -20.33
N GLY A 430 37.36 -52.72 -21.14
CA GLY A 430 35.97 -52.33 -21.32
C GLY A 430 35.15 -52.38 -20.04
N ARG A 431 35.40 -53.39 -19.19
CA ARG A 431 34.78 -53.51 -17.87
C ARG A 431 35.21 -52.41 -16.90
N GLU A 432 36.51 -52.13 -16.81
CA GLU A 432 37.03 -51.02 -15.99
C GLU A 432 36.43 -49.67 -16.41
N PHE A 433 36.28 -49.43 -17.72
CA PHE A 433 35.59 -48.23 -18.21
C PHE A 433 34.12 -48.20 -17.82
N LEU A 434 33.40 -49.32 -17.92
CA LEU A 434 32.00 -49.42 -17.50
C LEU A 434 31.80 -49.18 -16.01
N ASP A 435 32.67 -49.74 -15.16
CA ASP A 435 32.62 -49.54 -13.71
C ASP A 435 32.80 -48.06 -13.36
N GLN A 436 33.73 -47.37 -14.03
CA GLN A 436 33.93 -45.92 -13.87
C GLN A 436 32.72 -45.11 -14.32
N ILE A 437 32.10 -45.50 -15.45
CA ILE A 437 30.88 -44.86 -15.97
C ILE A 437 29.72 -45.07 -14.98
N ILE A 438 29.50 -46.29 -14.49
CA ILE A 438 28.43 -46.61 -13.53
C ILE A 438 28.60 -45.83 -12.23
N PHE A 439 29.79 -45.89 -11.63
CA PHE A 439 30.08 -45.15 -10.40
C PHE A 439 29.81 -43.65 -10.56
N PHE A 440 30.20 -43.08 -11.70
CA PHE A 440 29.94 -41.69 -12.00
C PHE A 440 28.45 -41.39 -12.13
N PHE A 441 27.70 -42.18 -12.91
CA PHE A 441 26.27 -42.00 -13.10
C PHE A 441 25.49 -42.11 -11.78
N GLU A 442 25.86 -43.06 -10.92
CA GLU A 442 25.27 -43.19 -9.57
C GLU A 442 25.56 -41.97 -8.70
N LYS A 443 26.79 -41.43 -8.76
CA LYS A 443 27.15 -40.20 -8.07
C LYS A 443 26.33 -39.02 -8.57
N VAL A 444 26.24 -38.82 -9.89
CA VAL A 444 25.47 -37.72 -10.50
C VAL A 444 24.00 -37.78 -10.10
N VAL A 445 23.40 -38.97 -10.12
CA VAL A 445 21.99 -39.10 -9.69
C VAL A 445 21.80 -38.82 -8.23
N LYS A 446 22.71 -39.27 -7.37
CA LYS A 446 22.63 -38.96 -5.95
C LYS A 446 22.76 -37.46 -5.69
N ASP A 447 23.66 -36.80 -6.40
CA ASP A 447 23.83 -35.35 -6.32
C ASP A 447 22.58 -34.60 -6.84
N TYR A 448 21.95 -35.13 -7.90
CA TYR A 448 20.71 -34.57 -8.47
C TYR A 448 19.49 -34.80 -7.57
N ASP A 449 19.33 -35.97 -6.97
CA ASP A 449 18.27 -36.28 -6.00
C ASP A 449 18.33 -35.33 -4.80
N ASN A 450 19.54 -35.14 -4.24
CA ASN A 450 19.76 -34.21 -3.13
C ASN A 450 19.41 -32.77 -3.52
N ARG A 451 19.83 -32.36 -4.71
CA ARG A 451 19.50 -31.03 -5.25
C ARG A 451 18.00 -30.85 -5.45
N PHE A 452 17.33 -31.82 -6.06
CA PHE A 452 15.88 -31.78 -6.30
C PHE A 452 15.11 -31.65 -4.98
N TYR A 453 15.55 -32.36 -3.93
CA TYR A 453 14.97 -32.22 -2.59
C TYR A 453 15.14 -30.80 -2.01
N LEU A 454 16.34 -30.21 -2.16
CA LEU A 454 16.59 -28.83 -1.75
C LEU A 454 15.74 -27.83 -2.54
N GLU A 455 15.69 -27.99 -3.87
CA GLU A 455 14.94 -27.13 -4.79
C GLU A 455 13.43 -27.18 -4.52
N LYS A 456 12.87 -28.37 -4.29
CA LYS A 456 11.48 -28.53 -3.85
C LYS A 456 11.19 -27.78 -2.54
N THR A 457 12.13 -27.81 -1.59
CA THR A 457 12.00 -27.07 -0.33
C THR A 457 12.03 -25.56 -0.57
N TYR A 458 12.91 -25.08 -1.45
CA TYR A 458 12.98 -23.68 -1.87
C TYR A 458 11.72 -23.21 -2.60
N PHE A 459 11.22 -23.97 -3.58
CA PHE A 459 9.98 -23.64 -4.28
C PHE A 459 8.78 -23.59 -3.34
N ASN A 460 8.67 -24.52 -2.39
CA ASN A 460 7.62 -24.46 -1.38
C ASN A 460 7.70 -23.19 -0.51
N LYS A 461 8.90 -22.73 -0.18
CA LYS A 461 9.10 -21.46 0.53
C LYS A 461 8.62 -20.27 -0.31
N PHE A 462 9.00 -20.22 -1.60
CA PHE A 462 8.55 -19.15 -2.50
C PHE A 462 7.04 -19.18 -2.74
N LYS A 463 6.44 -20.35 -2.97
CA LYS A 463 4.99 -20.50 -3.12
C LYS A 463 4.25 -19.91 -1.91
N LYS A 464 4.72 -20.19 -0.68
CA LYS A 464 4.17 -19.59 0.54
C LYS A 464 4.30 -18.06 0.55
N LEU A 465 5.48 -17.53 0.23
CA LEU A 465 5.72 -16.09 0.17
C LEU A 465 4.83 -15.39 -0.88
N PHE A 466 4.63 -16.00 -2.05
CA PHE A 466 3.75 -15.44 -3.09
C PHE A 466 2.27 -15.51 -2.72
N MET A 467 1.84 -16.55 -2.00
CA MET A 467 0.49 -16.61 -1.44
C MET A 467 0.27 -15.53 -0.37
N GLU A 468 1.28 -15.29 0.46
CA GLU A 468 1.27 -14.21 1.45
C GLU A 468 1.21 -12.83 0.78
N ILE A 469 2.04 -12.58 -0.23
CA ILE A 469 1.98 -11.35 -1.04
C ILE A 469 0.58 -11.16 -1.65
N ARG A 470 -0.02 -12.24 -2.16
CA ARG A 470 -1.40 -12.20 -2.67
C ARG A 470 -2.40 -11.84 -1.57
N SER A 471 -2.29 -12.38 -0.36
CA SER A 471 -3.19 -12.00 0.75
C SER A 471 -3.03 -10.52 1.09
N ASN A 472 -1.78 -10.08 1.25
CA ASN A 472 -1.47 -8.71 1.65
C ASN A 472 -2.02 -7.68 0.67
N ILE A 473 -1.95 -7.91 -0.65
CA ILE A 473 -2.50 -6.95 -1.62
C ILE A 473 -4.04 -6.87 -1.54
N PHE A 474 -4.73 -7.98 -1.27
CA PHE A 474 -6.19 -7.96 -1.05
C PHE A 474 -6.55 -7.26 0.26
N GLU A 475 -5.75 -7.43 1.31
CA GLU A 475 -5.96 -6.75 2.58
C GLU A 475 -5.74 -5.24 2.45
N ILE A 476 -4.64 -4.81 1.80
CA ILE A 476 -4.39 -3.39 1.51
C ILE A 476 -5.52 -2.79 0.69
N LYS A 477 -6.02 -3.52 -0.32
CA LYS A 477 -7.20 -3.10 -1.09
C LYS A 477 -8.43 -2.90 -0.19
N ASN A 478 -8.75 -3.88 0.64
CA ASN A 478 -9.93 -3.80 1.51
C ASN A 478 -9.79 -2.65 2.51
N ILE A 479 -8.60 -2.46 3.10
CA ILE A 479 -8.30 -1.33 3.97
C ILE A 479 -8.50 0.00 3.22
N ALA A 480 -7.98 0.14 2.00
CA ALA A 480 -8.15 1.35 1.19
C ALA A 480 -9.62 1.62 0.82
N ILE A 481 -10.38 0.57 0.49
CA ILE A 481 -11.80 0.70 0.17
C ILE A 481 -12.61 1.05 1.43
N ASP A 482 -12.46 0.27 2.49
CA ASP A 482 -13.31 0.33 3.69
C ASP A 482 -13.01 1.55 4.59
N ASN A 483 -11.74 1.96 4.69
CA ASN A 483 -11.35 3.03 5.61
C ASN A 483 -11.19 4.39 4.93
N ILE A 484 -10.88 4.40 3.64
CA ILE A 484 -10.63 5.64 2.90
C ILE A 484 -11.80 5.92 1.95
N LEU A 485 -12.09 5.04 0.98
CA LEU A 485 -13.11 5.32 -0.04
C LEU A 485 -14.55 5.36 0.48
N SER A 486 -14.90 4.57 1.50
CA SER A 486 -16.23 4.63 2.15
C SER A 486 -16.34 5.65 3.28
N TYR A 487 -15.33 6.49 3.50
CA TYR A 487 -15.39 7.50 4.54
C TYR A 487 -16.42 8.60 4.21
N GLU A 488 -17.50 8.64 4.99
CA GLU A 488 -18.57 9.63 4.84
C GLU A 488 -18.12 10.96 5.47
N ILE A 489 -17.79 11.92 4.60
CA ILE A 489 -17.43 13.27 4.97
C ILE A 489 -18.72 14.07 5.04
N PHE A 490 -19.01 14.65 6.21
CA PHE A 490 -20.26 15.34 6.54
C PHE A 490 -21.49 14.41 6.63
N PRO A 491 -21.59 13.60 7.70
CA PRO A 491 -22.79 12.81 7.96
C PRO A 491 -24.03 13.71 8.16
N VAL A 492 -25.24 13.14 8.09
CA VAL A 492 -26.51 13.87 8.22
C VAL A 492 -26.54 14.76 9.47
N ASP A 493 -26.12 14.22 10.61
CA ASP A 493 -26.03 14.94 11.88
C ASP A 493 -25.02 16.11 11.87
N PHE A 494 -24.00 16.09 11.00
CA PHE A 494 -23.15 17.28 10.77
C PHE A 494 -23.93 18.38 10.04
N LEU A 495 -24.64 18.00 8.97
CA LEU A 495 -25.40 18.95 8.15
C LEU A 495 -26.55 19.58 8.93
N GLU A 496 -27.21 18.82 9.81
CA GLU A 496 -28.25 19.34 10.71
C GLU A 496 -27.70 20.47 11.61
N ILE A 497 -26.55 20.25 12.26
CA ILE A 497 -25.92 21.28 13.12
C ILE A 497 -25.48 22.48 12.28
N PHE A 498 -25.02 22.27 11.04
CA PHE A 498 -24.64 23.37 10.16
C PHE A 498 -25.85 24.22 9.73
N GLU A 499 -27.00 23.60 9.43
CA GLU A 499 -28.24 24.31 9.16
C GLU A 499 -28.77 25.08 10.39
N GLU A 500 -28.60 24.55 11.60
CA GLU A 500 -28.88 25.28 12.85
C GLU A 500 -28.05 26.58 12.92
N ILE A 501 -26.76 26.52 12.61
CA ILE A 501 -25.89 27.71 12.61
C ILE A 501 -26.34 28.72 11.56
N LYS A 502 -26.67 28.27 10.34
CA LYS A 502 -27.19 29.16 9.28
C LYS A 502 -28.46 29.87 9.72
N LEU A 503 -29.39 29.15 10.35
CA LEU A 503 -30.62 29.72 10.87
C LEU A 503 -30.35 30.77 11.95
N GLU A 504 -29.42 30.51 12.87
CA GLU A 504 -29.10 31.47 13.92
C GLU A 504 -28.37 32.70 13.40
N VAL A 505 -27.47 32.57 12.41
CA VAL A 505 -26.87 33.73 11.72
C VAL A 505 -27.94 34.58 11.04
N TYR A 506 -28.94 33.96 10.42
CA TYR A 506 -30.11 34.67 9.90
C TYR A 506 -30.90 35.37 11.02
N ASN A 507 -31.04 34.76 12.19
CA ASN A 507 -31.68 35.40 13.35
C ASN A 507 -30.88 36.59 13.90
N VAL A 508 -29.54 36.57 13.84
CA VAL A 508 -28.69 37.74 14.17
C VAL A 508 -29.03 38.92 13.26
N LYS A 509 -29.25 38.69 11.96
CA LYS A 509 -29.71 39.72 11.03
C LYS A 509 -31.05 40.33 11.46
N ALA A 510 -31.96 39.52 12.00
CA ALA A 510 -33.24 40.01 12.50
C ALA A 510 -33.11 40.86 13.78
N LEU A 511 -32.05 40.70 14.58
CA LEU A 511 -31.77 41.56 15.73
C LEU A 511 -31.53 43.01 15.32
N LYS A 512 -30.92 43.24 14.16
CA LYS A 512 -30.72 44.61 13.63
C LYS A 512 -32.03 45.38 13.53
N ASN A 513 -33.09 44.73 13.04
CA ASN A 513 -34.41 45.35 12.94
C ASN A 513 -34.98 45.70 14.32
N GLY A 514 -34.72 44.88 15.34
CA GLY A 514 -35.09 45.18 16.73
C GLY A 514 -34.38 46.41 17.29
N LEU A 515 -33.07 46.54 17.03
CA LEU A 515 -32.30 47.73 17.45
C LEU A 515 -32.74 49.00 16.72
N LEU A 516 -33.05 48.90 15.42
CA LEU A 516 -33.59 50.03 14.66
C LEU A 516 -34.96 50.48 15.21
N HIS A 517 -35.79 49.53 15.66
CA HIS A 517 -37.05 49.87 16.33
C HIS A 517 -36.83 50.56 17.69
N ILE A 518 -35.88 50.08 18.49
CA ILE A 518 -35.50 50.74 19.76
C ILE A 518 -34.96 52.15 19.49
N GLN A 519 -34.15 52.31 18.44
CA GLN A 519 -33.65 53.62 18.01
C GLN A 519 -34.80 54.57 17.65
N GLU A 520 -35.79 54.10 16.90
CA GLU A 520 -37.00 54.86 16.56
C GLU A 520 -37.79 55.28 17.82
N ILE A 521 -37.92 54.39 18.81
CA ILE A 521 -38.56 54.71 20.10
C ILE A 521 -37.80 55.84 20.82
N ILE A 522 -36.46 55.75 20.87
CA ILE A 522 -35.63 56.77 21.51
C ILE A 522 -35.71 58.10 20.76
N THR A 523 -35.74 58.09 19.42
CA THR A 523 -35.89 59.31 18.62
C THR A 523 -37.24 59.98 18.85
N ASN A 524 -38.34 59.21 18.86
CA ASN A 524 -39.66 59.76 19.19
C ASN A 524 -39.70 60.34 20.62
N MET A 525 -39.09 59.64 21.59
CA MET A 525 -38.99 60.12 22.97
C MET A 525 -38.19 61.43 23.06
N GLU A 526 -37.08 61.54 22.32
CA GLU A 526 -36.28 62.75 22.24
C GLU A 526 -37.05 63.92 21.62
N ASP A 527 -37.75 63.70 20.50
CA ASP A 527 -38.54 64.74 19.83
C ASP A 527 -39.61 65.31 20.78
N ASP A 528 -40.29 64.43 21.52
CA ASP A 528 -41.29 64.81 22.52
C ASP A 528 -40.66 65.55 23.72
N ILE A 529 -39.50 65.11 24.23
CA ILE A 529 -38.77 65.78 25.32
C ILE A 529 -38.28 67.16 24.88
N ASN A 530 -37.67 67.27 23.70
CA ASN A 530 -37.13 68.52 23.17
C ASN A 530 -38.26 69.51 22.84
N HIS A 531 -39.40 69.04 22.33
CA HIS A 531 -40.59 69.86 22.12
C HIS A 531 -41.07 70.48 23.44
N ASN A 532 -41.24 69.67 24.48
CA ASN A 532 -41.67 70.13 25.80
C ASN A 532 -40.63 71.01 26.49
N LEU A 533 -39.33 70.70 26.35
CA LEU A 533 -38.23 71.53 26.87
C LEU A 533 -38.26 72.93 26.25
N ASN A 534 -38.45 73.03 24.93
CA ASN A 534 -38.55 74.32 24.24
C ASN A 534 -39.78 75.12 24.67
N LEU A 535 -40.94 74.45 24.89
CA LEU A 535 -42.13 75.11 25.43
C LEU A 535 -41.91 75.66 26.84
N GLU A 536 -41.27 74.89 27.72
CA GLU A 536 -40.97 75.34 29.09
C GLU A 536 -39.88 76.44 29.13
N LEU A 537 -38.89 76.39 28.24
CA LEU A 537 -37.91 77.47 28.06
C LEU A 537 -38.59 78.78 27.65
N LEU A 538 -39.51 78.73 26.68
CA LEU A 538 -40.29 79.88 26.22
C LEU A 538 -41.21 80.44 27.33
N LYS A 539 -41.87 79.58 28.11
CA LYS A 539 -42.68 80.00 29.27
C LYS A 539 -41.87 80.72 30.35
N ASN A 540 -40.61 80.32 30.55
CA ASN A 540 -39.72 80.89 31.56
C ASN A 540 -38.82 82.03 31.02
N GLY A 541 -38.91 82.38 29.73
CA GLY A 541 -38.10 83.44 29.11
C GLY A 541 -36.60 83.11 29.01
N LEU A 542 -36.25 81.83 29.01
CA LEU A 542 -34.87 81.34 28.98
C LEU A 542 -34.53 80.79 27.58
N ASN A 543 -33.31 81.03 27.12
CA ASN A 543 -32.81 80.47 25.85
C ASN A 543 -32.03 79.15 26.05
N PHE A 544 -31.61 78.86 27.29
CA PHE A 544 -30.77 77.71 27.60
C PHE A 544 -30.86 77.35 29.08
N VAL A 545 -30.71 76.06 29.39
CA VAL A 545 -30.67 75.51 30.75
C VAL A 545 -29.47 74.57 30.88
N ALA A 546 -28.60 74.86 31.83
CA ALA A 546 -27.53 73.97 32.25
C ALA A 546 -28.06 72.98 33.30
N ILE A 547 -27.48 71.78 33.34
CA ILE A 547 -27.79 70.79 34.37
C ILE A 547 -27.16 71.24 35.69
N GLU A 548 -27.99 71.38 36.73
CA GLU A 548 -27.55 71.82 38.05
C GLU A 548 -26.80 70.71 38.82
N ASP A 549 -27.32 69.47 38.81
CA ASP A 549 -26.71 68.31 39.49
C ASP A 549 -25.88 67.47 38.51
N LYS A 550 -24.69 67.97 38.14
CA LYS A 550 -23.72 67.20 37.32
C LYS A 550 -23.22 65.94 38.03
N GLU A 551 -23.18 65.92 39.37
CA GLU A 551 -22.77 64.77 40.18
C GLU A 551 -23.75 63.59 40.10
N PHE A 552 -25.03 63.85 39.87
CA PHE A 552 -26.01 62.81 39.54
C PHE A 552 -25.65 62.05 38.27
N ILE A 553 -25.35 62.76 37.19
CA ILE A 553 -24.97 62.14 35.91
C ILE A 553 -23.60 61.46 36.00
N ARG A 554 -22.64 62.04 36.75
CA ARG A 554 -21.35 61.38 37.04
C ARG A 554 -21.52 60.04 37.77
N ARG A 555 -22.41 59.96 38.76
CA ARG A 555 -22.72 58.70 39.47
C ARG A 555 -23.30 57.64 38.55
N ILE A 556 -24.16 58.03 37.61
CA ILE A 556 -24.72 57.13 36.58
C ILE A 556 -23.63 56.68 35.60
N ALA A 557 -22.83 57.61 35.08
CA ALA A 557 -21.74 57.32 34.15
C ALA A 557 -20.67 56.40 34.77
N ASN A 558 -20.40 56.51 36.07
CA ASN A 558 -19.46 55.63 36.77
C ASN A 558 -19.94 54.18 36.92
N ARG A 559 -21.23 53.91 36.68
CA ARG A 559 -21.78 52.55 36.64
C ARG A 559 -21.71 51.91 35.25
N PHE A 560 -21.28 52.65 34.23
CA PHE A 560 -21.07 52.12 32.89
C PHE A 560 -19.77 51.31 32.85
N THR A 561 -19.85 50.10 32.32
CA THR A 561 -18.72 49.17 32.16
C THR A 561 -17.96 49.41 30.85
N LEU A 562 -18.66 49.87 29.80
CA LEU A 562 -18.06 50.27 28.52
C LEU A 562 -17.58 51.73 28.53
N PHE A 563 -16.28 51.93 28.31
CA PHE A 563 -15.63 53.24 28.33
C PHE A 563 -16.18 54.21 27.28
N VAL A 564 -16.47 53.72 26.07
CA VAL A 564 -17.02 54.55 24.97
C VAL A 564 -18.34 55.19 25.41
N HIS A 565 -19.22 54.43 26.05
CA HIS A 565 -20.50 54.91 26.57
C HIS A 565 -20.30 55.92 27.69
N LYS A 566 -19.36 55.64 28.61
CA LYS A 566 -19.04 56.50 29.74
C LYS A 566 -18.50 57.86 29.28
N LYS A 567 -17.52 57.85 28.36
CA LYS A 567 -16.87 59.05 27.81
C LYS A 567 -17.89 59.96 27.14
N HIS A 568 -18.81 59.39 26.36
CA HIS A 568 -19.82 60.18 25.68
C HIS A 568 -20.84 60.81 26.64
N LEU A 569 -21.37 60.06 27.62
CA LEU A 569 -22.30 60.62 28.59
C LEU A 569 -21.68 61.78 29.38
N LEU A 570 -20.40 61.67 29.76
CA LEU A 570 -19.66 62.74 30.44
C LEU A 570 -19.39 63.95 29.52
N SER A 571 -19.13 63.71 28.22
CA SER A 571 -18.94 64.81 27.24
C SER A 571 -20.16 65.70 27.03
N LEU A 572 -21.36 65.21 27.37
CA LEU A 572 -22.60 65.99 27.27
C LEU A 572 -22.81 66.96 28.45
N ILE A 573 -21.99 66.86 29.51
CA ILE A 573 -22.16 67.61 30.76
C ILE A 573 -20.92 68.40 31.23
N GLU A 574 -19.73 68.07 30.72
CA GLU A 574 -18.43 68.65 31.09
C GLU A 574 -17.78 69.40 29.92
N ASP A 575 -16.92 70.37 30.23
CA ASP A 575 -16.11 71.07 29.22
C ASP A 575 -14.98 70.15 28.70
N GLU A 576 -14.58 70.31 27.43
CA GLU A 576 -13.64 69.39 26.72
C GLU A 576 -12.33 69.06 27.48
N LYS A 577 -11.86 69.96 28.37
CA LYS A 577 -10.63 69.78 29.14
C LYS A 577 -10.76 68.77 30.29
N ASP A 578 -11.95 68.63 30.90
CA ASP A 578 -12.17 67.70 32.01
C ASP A 578 -12.38 66.27 31.50
N VAL A 579 -12.96 66.12 30.31
CA VAL A 579 -13.19 64.82 29.64
C VAL A 579 -11.87 64.19 29.15
N GLN A 580 -10.89 65.00 28.74
CA GLN A 580 -9.57 64.52 28.32
C GLN A 580 -8.71 63.99 29.48
N SER A 581 -8.93 64.47 30.71
CA SER A 581 -8.19 64.00 31.90
C SER A 581 -8.53 62.54 32.31
N LEU A 582 -9.60 61.97 31.75
CA LEU A 582 -10.02 60.58 31.96
C LEU A 582 -9.27 59.56 31.08
N ASP A 583 -8.53 60.01 30.04
CA ASP A 583 -7.77 59.13 29.13
C ASP A 583 -6.58 58.43 29.84
N GLU A 584 -6.14 58.89 31.02
CA GLU A 584 -4.95 58.32 31.70
C GLU A 584 -5.25 57.25 32.77
N GLY A 585 -6.52 56.98 33.11
CA GLY A 585 -6.85 56.34 34.40
C GLY A 585 -7.56 54.97 34.43
N SER A 586 -8.07 54.43 33.32
CA SER A 586 -8.84 53.17 33.41
C SER A 586 -8.96 52.41 32.09
N VAL A 587 -7.85 51.80 31.67
CA VAL A 587 -7.90 50.63 30.78
C VAL A 587 -8.19 49.42 31.65
N ILE A 588 -9.44 48.97 31.71
CA ILE A 588 -9.73 47.60 32.14
C ILE A 588 -9.58 46.73 30.90
N LEU A 589 -8.41 46.09 30.80
CA LEU A 589 -8.14 44.99 29.87
C LEU A 589 -9.04 43.81 30.24
N PHE A 590 -9.81 43.32 29.26
CA PHE A 590 -10.25 41.93 29.19
C PHE A 590 -9.78 41.35 27.86
#